data_AF-A0A8S9BRR5-F1
#
_entry.id   AF-A0A8S9BRR5-F1
#
_cell.length_a   1.000
_cell.length_b   1.000
_cell.length_c   1.000
_cell.angle_alpha   90.00
_cell.angle_beta   90.00
_cell.angle_gamma   90.00
#
_symmetry.space_group_name_H-M   'P 1'
#
loop_
_entity.id
_entity.type
_entity.pdbx_description
1 polymer ?
#
loop_
_entity_poly.entity_id
_entity_poly.type
_entity_poly.pdbx_seq_one_letter_code
_entity_poly.pdbx_strand_id
1 'polypeptide(L)'
;MPLPPEVIKTILSSGMQSICDDFFRATYGWIPIISKKRIYRDLHTFDPATSSSLALLLLCMKLVTEVPLDGVDQSTTPLYLITQQFYSKVESTSQISLHALQSTILLAVFEIGHGILPTGYLRIGHAARLGALMGFHDRRNAAQLFKPSETWTLREEERRTWWAIVILDRYVHIGTSGVPLAAPDPGHGDLLPCSDQNWAEGDVGSNHPLFSSSFSSILDVGHFASTCQASHILGRVLNHRDDATNRLDRPFRLSQAMQLHQALVALDSDLSQRCFSSDFLQLNNDDSPAFVAFALCCSGRLILYNMYGCNEPDENLGQQSRLPEDTEMQQVALDGIREVILFRMSLLSQTLMMRTDLGSPLICYSLYHAASECAWFIKENQTDEIITMMKTYIDHLMAIEKRWKVAALYLRLLELEGITTNAL
;
A
#
# COMPACT_ATOMS: atom_id res chain seq x y z
N MET A 1 5.89 -21.31 -22.22
CA MET A 1 5.09 -22.55 -22.27
C MET A 1 3.77 -22.26 -23.00
N PRO A 2 3.15 -23.23 -23.69
CA PRO A 2 1.91 -23.00 -24.40
C PRO A 2 0.75 -22.71 -23.44
N LEU A 3 -0.11 -21.75 -23.82
CA LEU A 3 -1.24 -21.30 -23.02
C LEU A 3 -2.35 -22.36 -22.96
N PRO A 4 -2.96 -22.60 -21.78
CA PRO A 4 -4.17 -23.40 -21.67
C PRO A 4 -5.33 -22.81 -22.50
N PRO A 5 -6.21 -23.62 -23.11
CA PRO A 5 -7.33 -23.13 -23.92
C PRO A 5 -8.26 -22.18 -23.17
N GLU A 6 -8.49 -22.42 -21.87
CA GLU A 6 -9.33 -21.56 -21.02
C GLU A 6 -8.74 -20.16 -20.80
N VAL A 7 -7.41 -20.07 -20.68
CA VAL A 7 -6.70 -18.79 -20.56
C VAL A 7 -6.78 -18.02 -21.87
N ILE A 8 -6.56 -18.70 -23.01
CA ILE A 8 -6.70 -18.10 -24.34
C ILE A 8 -8.12 -17.55 -24.51
N LYS A 9 -9.13 -18.38 -24.21
CA LYS A 9 -10.55 -17.98 -24.31
C LYS A 9 -10.85 -16.74 -23.47
N THR A 10 -10.41 -16.70 -22.22
CA THR A 10 -10.65 -15.59 -21.28
C THR A 10 -10.02 -14.27 -21.73
N ILE A 11 -8.77 -14.34 -22.22
CA ILE A 11 -8.04 -13.15 -22.70
C ILE A 11 -8.64 -12.65 -24.02
N LEU A 12 -8.90 -13.56 -24.97
CA LEU A 12 -9.43 -13.19 -26.29
C LEU A 12 -10.88 -12.70 -26.23
N SER A 13 -11.72 -13.24 -25.35
CA SER A 13 -13.12 -12.82 -25.24
C SER A 13 -13.27 -11.37 -24.75
N SER A 14 -12.31 -10.88 -23.97
CA SER A 14 -12.33 -9.51 -23.45
C SER A 14 -11.55 -8.55 -24.37
N GLY A 15 -10.62 -9.06 -25.17
CA GLY A 15 -9.68 -8.28 -25.96
C GLY A 15 -8.49 -7.80 -25.13
N MET A 16 -7.27 -8.11 -25.59
CA MET A 16 -6.03 -7.78 -24.85
C MET A 16 -5.86 -6.27 -24.61
N GLN A 17 -6.20 -5.44 -25.60
CA GLN A 17 -6.12 -3.99 -25.47
C GLN A 17 -7.14 -3.46 -24.44
N SER A 18 -8.38 -3.93 -24.49
CA SER A 18 -9.41 -3.55 -23.50
C SER A 18 -9.00 -3.89 -22.08
N ILE A 19 -8.38 -5.05 -21.85
CA ILE A 19 -7.87 -5.45 -20.53
C ILE A 19 -6.83 -4.44 -20.03
N CYS A 20 -5.88 -4.04 -20.89
CA CYS A 20 -4.89 -3.03 -20.53
C CYS A 20 -5.54 -1.67 -20.24
N ASP A 21 -6.49 -1.24 -21.07
CA ASP A 21 -7.17 0.05 -20.92
C ASP A 21 -7.99 0.11 -19.62
N ASP A 22 -8.69 -0.98 -19.28
CA ASP A 22 -9.43 -1.14 -18.02
C ASP A 22 -8.48 -1.07 -16.81
N PHE A 23 -7.34 -1.76 -16.89
CA PHE A 23 -6.32 -1.71 -15.85
C PHE A 23 -5.73 -0.31 -15.68
N PHE A 24 -5.40 0.36 -16.78
CA PHE A 24 -4.84 1.70 -16.79
C PHE A 24 -5.78 2.77 -16.27
N ARG A 25 -7.08 2.55 -16.42
CA ARG A 25 -8.11 3.42 -15.86
C ARG A 25 -8.37 3.16 -14.38
N ALA A 26 -8.47 1.90 -13.95
CA ALA A 26 -8.97 1.56 -12.62
C ALA A 26 -7.89 1.39 -11.54
N THR A 27 -6.68 0.96 -11.91
CA THR A 27 -5.67 0.50 -10.92
C THR A 27 -4.35 1.27 -11.04
N TYR A 28 -4.01 1.74 -12.24
CA TYR A 28 -2.70 2.32 -12.52
C TYR A 28 -2.36 3.59 -11.73
N GLY A 29 -3.37 4.40 -11.36
CA GLY A 29 -3.15 5.63 -10.60
C GLY A 29 -2.47 5.41 -9.23
N TRP A 30 -2.60 4.22 -8.65
CA TRP A 30 -2.01 3.91 -7.33
C TRP A 30 -1.04 2.71 -7.34
N ILE A 31 -0.98 1.92 -8.42
CA ILE A 31 0.05 0.89 -8.62
C ILE A 31 0.64 0.91 -10.06
N PRO A 32 1.37 1.98 -10.44
CA PRO A 32 1.87 2.19 -11.80
C PRO A 32 3.12 1.35 -12.11
N ILE A 33 3.07 0.03 -11.92
CA ILE A 33 4.24 -0.86 -12.04
C ILE A 33 4.55 -1.33 -13.46
N ILE A 34 3.68 -1.07 -14.43
CA ILE A 34 3.77 -1.54 -15.82
C ILE A 34 3.97 -0.36 -16.77
N SER A 35 4.86 -0.44 -17.74
CA SER A 35 4.99 0.61 -18.76
C SER A 35 3.90 0.48 -19.81
N LYS A 36 3.08 1.53 -20.01
CA LYS A 36 2.08 1.58 -21.10
C LYS A 36 2.72 1.29 -22.45
N LYS A 37 3.79 2.01 -22.77
CA LYS A 37 4.54 1.86 -24.02
C LYS A 37 5.03 0.42 -24.25
N ARG A 38 5.58 -0.22 -23.21
CA ARG A 38 6.11 -1.59 -23.35
C ARG A 38 4.99 -2.62 -23.46
N ILE A 39 3.93 -2.53 -22.66
CA ILE A 39 2.88 -3.54 -22.71
C ILE A 39 2.21 -3.56 -24.08
N TYR A 40 1.86 -2.40 -24.67
CA TYR A 40 1.22 -2.37 -25.99
C TYR A 40 2.14 -2.88 -27.09
N ARG A 41 3.46 -2.60 -27.01
CA ARG A 41 4.44 -3.20 -27.91
C ARG A 41 4.47 -4.72 -27.76
N ASP A 42 4.50 -5.21 -26.53
CA ASP A 42 4.60 -6.65 -26.25
C ASP A 42 3.30 -7.39 -26.67
N LEU A 43 2.13 -6.71 -26.67
CA LEU A 43 0.88 -7.24 -27.24
C LEU A 43 0.98 -7.52 -28.75
N HIS A 44 1.71 -6.71 -29.52
CA HIS A 44 1.91 -6.95 -30.95
C HIS A 44 2.74 -8.20 -31.25
N THR A 45 3.57 -8.62 -30.29
CA THR A 45 4.40 -9.82 -30.38
C THR A 45 3.80 -11.02 -29.64
N PHE A 46 2.55 -10.91 -29.18
CA PHE A 46 1.90 -11.95 -28.40
C PHE A 46 1.73 -13.24 -29.21
N ASP A 47 2.24 -14.33 -28.64
CA ASP A 47 2.14 -15.67 -29.20
C ASP A 47 1.67 -16.66 -28.12
N PRO A 48 0.51 -17.32 -28.28
CA PRO A 48 0.00 -18.32 -27.34
C PRO A 48 0.93 -19.51 -27.08
N ALA A 49 1.92 -19.79 -27.93
CA ALA A 49 2.87 -20.87 -27.69
C ALA A 49 3.97 -20.48 -26.68
N THR A 50 4.31 -19.19 -26.58
CA THR A 50 5.53 -18.72 -25.90
C THR A 50 5.27 -17.65 -24.83
N SER A 51 4.19 -16.88 -24.94
CA SER A 51 3.92 -15.67 -24.15
C SER A 51 3.22 -15.93 -22.80
N SER A 52 3.63 -16.95 -22.06
CA SER A 52 2.98 -17.37 -20.80
C SER A 52 2.96 -16.30 -19.72
N SER A 53 4.08 -15.60 -19.48
CA SER A 53 4.13 -14.54 -18.46
C SER A 53 3.31 -13.30 -18.83
N LEU A 54 3.27 -12.93 -20.13
CA LEU A 54 2.44 -11.83 -20.61
C LEU A 54 0.95 -12.18 -20.52
N ALA A 55 0.56 -13.40 -20.88
CA ALA A 55 -0.81 -13.87 -20.70
C ALA A 55 -1.23 -13.89 -19.23
N LEU A 56 -0.33 -14.29 -18.33
CA LEU A 56 -0.60 -14.28 -16.89
C LEU A 56 -0.77 -12.84 -16.39
N LEU A 57 0.04 -11.90 -16.86
CA LEU A 57 -0.09 -10.48 -16.54
C LEU A 57 -1.45 -9.92 -17.00
N LEU A 58 -1.88 -10.21 -18.23
CA LEU A 58 -3.19 -9.82 -18.73
C LEU A 58 -4.33 -10.42 -17.91
N LEU A 59 -4.19 -11.68 -17.49
CA LEU A 59 -5.19 -12.33 -16.66
C LEU A 59 -5.29 -11.69 -15.27
N CYS A 60 -4.15 -11.37 -14.64
CA CYS A 60 -4.10 -10.65 -13.37
C CYS A 60 -4.61 -9.20 -13.50
N MET A 61 -4.33 -8.51 -14.60
CA MET A 61 -4.91 -7.18 -14.91
C MET A 61 -6.43 -7.26 -14.97
N LYS A 62 -6.97 -8.24 -15.71
CA LYS A 62 -8.41 -8.47 -15.80
C LYS A 62 -9.01 -8.77 -14.42
N LEU A 63 -8.38 -9.67 -13.67
CA LEU A 63 -8.82 -10.07 -12.33
C LEU A 63 -8.86 -8.88 -11.37
N VAL A 64 -7.78 -8.09 -11.29
CA VAL A 64 -7.71 -6.96 -10.36
C VAL A 64 -8.71 -5.86 -10.72
N THR A 65 -9.16 -5.76 -11.98
CA THR A 65 -10.19 -4.81 -12.42
C THR A 65 -11.64 -5.29 -12.25
N GLU A 66 -11.85 -6.54 -11.86
CA GLU A 66 -13.19 -7.10 -11.70
C GLU A 66 -13.93 -6.43 -10.53
N VAL A 67 -15.18 -6.05 -10.76
CA VAL A 67 -16.07 -5.54 -9.71
C VAL A 67 -16.70 -6.75 -9.02
N PRO A 68 -16.55 -6.88 -7.69
CA PRO A 68 -17.05 -8.04 -6.98
C PRO A 68 -18.59 -8.09 -7.02
N LEU A 69 -19.15 -9.26 -7.29
CA LEU A 69 -20.58 -9.50 -7.17
C LEU A 69 -20.98 -9.58 -5.67
N ASP A 70 -22.12 -9.00 -5.32
CA ASP A 70 -22.62 -9.02 -3.94
C ASP A 70 -22.97 -10.44 -3.49
N GLY A 71 -22.57 -10.76 -2.25
CA GLY A 71 -22.78 -12.07 -1.65
C GLY A 71 -21.89 -13.20 -2.19
N VAL A 72 -21.00 -12.94 -3.16
CA VAL A 72 -20.10 -13.94 -3.72
C VAL A 72 -18.73 -13.90 -3.05
N ASP A 73 -18.26 -15.05 -2.58
CA ASP A 73 -16.89 -15.21 -2.08
C ASP A 73 -15.90 -15.11 -3.25
N GLN A 74 -15.05 -14.07 -3.20
CA GLN A 74 -14.10 -13.76 -4.26
C GLN A 74 -12.99 -14.81 -4.40
N SER A 75 -12.75 -15.62 -3.36
CA SER A 75 -11.81 -16.73 -3.41
C SER A 75 -12.29 -17.93 -4.25
N THR A 76 -13.56 -17.90 -4.66
CA THR A 76 -14.21 -18.98 -5.41
C THR A 76 -14.61 -18.58 -6.83
N THR A 77 -14.34 -17.34 -7.26
CA THR A 77 -14.74 -16.90 -8.60
C THR A 77 -14.01 -17.69 -9.68
N PRO A 78 -14.68 -18.02 -10.81
CA PRO A 78 -14.03 -18.73 -11.90
C PRO A 78 -12.77 -18.03 -12.43
N LEU A 79 -12.77 -16.70 -12.50
CA LEU A 79 -11.61 -15.94 -12.98
C LEU A 79 -10.43 -16.06 -12.01
N TYR A 80 -10.66 -15.94 -10.70
CA TYR A 80 -9.61 -16.12 -9.71
C TYR A 80 -9.04 -17.54 -9.74
N LEU A 81 -9.90 -18.58 -9.80
CA LEU A 81 -9.46 -19.97 -9.85
C LEU A 81 -8.64 -20.29 -11.10
N ILE A 82 -9.06 -19.83 -12.28
CA ILE A 82 -8.28 -19.98 -13.53
C ILE A 82 -6.94 -19.25 -13.42
N THR A 83 -6.94 -18.04 -12.82
CA THR A 83 -5.72 -17.25 -12.61
C THR A 83 -4.75 -17.96 -11.69
N GLN A 84 -5.21 -18.48 -10.56
CA GLN A 84 -4.37 -19.22 -9.61
C GLN A 84 -3.80 -20.50 -10.23
N GLN A 85 -4.62 -21.29 -10.93
CA GLN A 85 -4.16 -22.51 -11.60
C GLN A 85 -3.10 -22.20 -12.66
N PHE A 86 -3.32 -21.15 -13.44
CA PHE A 86 -2.35 -20.74 -14.45
C PHE A 86 -1.07 -20.17 -13.84
N TYR A 87 -1.17 -19.37 -12.78
CA TYR A 87 -0.04 -18.88 -11.99
C TYR A 87 0.85 -20.03 -11.54
N SER A 88 0.29 -21.04 -10.87
CA SER A 88 1.04 -22.20 -10.37
C SER A 88 1.73 -22.96 -11.49
N LYS A 89 1.09 -23.05 -12.66
CA LYS A 89 1.68 -23.67 -13.85
C LYS A 89 2.88 -22.86 -14.38
N VAL A 90 2.77 -21.53 -14.48
CA VAL A 90 3.89 -20.68 -14.87
C VAL A 90 5.04 -20.78 -13.87
N GLU A 91 4.74 -20.73 -12.57
CA GLU A 91 5.71 -20.86 -11.48
C GLU A 91 6.48 -22.19 -11.56
N SER A 92 5.77 -23.32 -11.73
CA SER A 92 6.42 -24.63 -11.86
C SER A 92 7.37 -24.75 -13.05
N THR A 93 7.23 -23.91 -14.08
CA THR A 93 8.17 -23.87 -15.21
C THR A 93 9.41 -23.01 -14.94
N SER A 94 9.54 -22.43 -13.74
CA SER A 94 10.65 -21.56 -13.32
C SER A 94 10.93 -20.39 -14.28
N GLN A 95 9.88 -19.90 -14.96
CA GLN A 95 9.98 -18.77 -15.88
C GLN A 95 10.01 -17.45 -15.10
N ILE A 96 11.22 -17.03 -14.71
CA ILE A 96 11.43 -15.74 -14.04
C ILE A 96 11.49 -14.64 -15.10
N SER A 97 10.56 -13.67 -14.99
CA SER A 97 10.52 -12.48 -15.84
C SER A 97 9.86 -11.33 -15.08
N LEU A 98 10.06 -10.10 -15.57
CA LEU A 98 9.40 -8.93 -14.98
C LEU A 98 7.86 -9.04 -15.04
N HIS A 99 7.31 -9.55 -16.16
CA HIS A 99 5.88 -9.81 -16.27
C HIS A 99 5.39 -10.82 -15.23
N ALA A 100 6.12 -11.91 -15.00
CA ALA A 100 5.76 -12.89 -13.98
C ALA A 100 5.76 -12.27 -12.57
N LEU A 101 6.76 -11.43 -12.24
CA LEU A 101 6.80 -10.73 -10.96
C LEU A 101 5.65 -9.73 -10.80
N GLN A 102 5.36 -8.94 -11.84
CA GLN A 102 4.22 -8.02 -11.86
C GLN A 102 2.89 -8.78 -11.73
N SER A 103 2.75 -9.96 -12.33
CA SER A 103 1.59 -10.84 -12.13
C SER A 103 1.48 -11.28 -10.66
N THR A 104 2.57 -11.70 -10.03
CA THR A 104 2.58 -12.06 -8.59
C THR A 104 2.08 -10.90 -7.73
N ILE A 105 2.54 -9.67 -8.02
CA ILE A 105 2.11 -8.46 -7.31
C ILE A 105 0.63 -8.18 -7.52
N LEU A 106 0.13 -8.18 -8.76
CA LEU A 106 -1.29 -7.91 -9.03
C LEU A 106 -2.21 -8.98 -8.43
N LEU A 107 -1.78 -10.25 -8.41
CA LEU A 107 -2.51 -11.31 -7.72
C LEU A 107 -2.52 -11.08 -6.20
N ALA A 108 -1.41 -10.66 -5.60
CA ALA A 108 -1.37 -10.30 -4.18
C ALA A 108 -2.30 -9.12 -3.87
N VAL A 109 -2.35 -8.12 -4.74
CA VAL A 109 -3.26 -6.97 -4.62
C VAL A 109 -4.71 -7.40 -4.62
N PHE A 110 -5.11 -8.31 -5.53
CA PHE A 110 -6.45 -8.87 -5.52
C PHE A 110 -6.74 -9.61 -4.21
N GLU A 111 -5.83 -10.50 -3.79
CA GLU A 111 -5.97 -11.29 -2.56
C GLU A 111 -6.09 -10.39 -1.32
N ILE A 112 -5.26 -9.35 -1.20
CA ILE A 112 -5.31 -8.37 -0.11
C ILE A 112 -6.61 -7.54 -0.18
N GLY A 113 -6.95 -7.00 -1.35
CA GLY A 113 -8.10 -6.11 -1.54
C GLY A 113 -9.45 -6.80 -1.36
N HIS A 114 -9.52 -8.11 -1.55
CA HIS A 114 -10.71 -8.92 -1.30
C HIS A 114 -10.67 -9.68 0.04
N GLY A 115 -9.65 -9.45 0.87
CA GLY A 115 -9.61 -10.00 2.22
C GLY A 115 -9.18 -11.47 2.31
N ILE A 116 -8.53 -12.01 1.28
CA ILE A 116 -7.91 -13.35 1.25
C ILE A 116 -6.51 -13.26 1.89
N LEU A 117 -6.47 -12.78 3.14
CA LEU A 117 -5.27 -12.22 3.76
C LEU A 117 -4.10 -13.20 3.90
N PRO A 118 -4.27 -14.46 4.36
CA PRO A 118 -3.14 -15.40 4.46
C PRO A 118 -2.47 -15.64 3.10
N THR A 119 -3.27 -15.77 2.04
CA THR A 119 -2.77 -15.97 0.68
C THR A 119 -2.05 -14.72 0.19
N GLY A 120 -2.65 -13.53 0.35
CA GLY A 120 -2.03 -12.27 -0.04
C GLY A 120 -0.71 -12.00 0.68
N TYR A 121 -0.64 -12.29 1.99
CA TYR A 121 0.59 -12.21 2.79
C TYR A 121 1.69 -13.12 2.25
N LEU A 122 1.39 -14.40 1.98
CA LEU A 122 2.36 -15.34 1.43
C LEU A 122 2.78 -14.95 0.01
N ARG A 123 1.85 -14.44 -0.80
CA ARG A 123 2.08 -13.98 -2.17
C ARG A 123 3.06 -12.81 -2.21
N ILE A 124 2.91 -11.83 -1.32
CA ILE A 124 3.83 -10.69 -1.28
C ILE A 124 5.22 -11.10 -0.79
N GLY A 125 5.31 -12.01 0.18
CA GLY A 125 6.59 -12.61 0.59
C GLY A 125 7.29 -13.35 -0.55
N HIS A 126 6.53 -14.08 -1.37
CA HIS A 126 7.05 -14.72 -2.57
C HIS A 126 7.52 -13.70 -3.61
N ALA A 127 6.76 -12.64 -3.88
CA ALA A 127 7.16 -11.56 -4.76
C ALA A 127 8.47 -10.89 -4.29
N ALA A 128 8.62 -10.65 -2.99
CA ALA A 128 9.85 -10.12 -2.40
C ALA A 128 11.05 -11.04 -2.67
N ARG A 129 10.87 -12.37 -2.53
CA ARG A 129 11.93 -13.34 -2.84
C ARG A 129 12.29 -13.35 -4.32
N LEU A 130 11.31 -13.29 -5.21
CA LEU A 130 11.54 -13.20 -6.66
C LEU A 130 12.24 -11.89 -7.05
N GLY A 131 11.79 -10.75 -6.53
CA GLY A 131 12.44 -9.46 -6.77
C GLY A 131 13.87 -9.42 -6.23
N ALA A 132 14.13 -10.05 -5.08
CA ALA A 132 15.47 -10.20 -4.54
C ALA A 132 16.36 -11.07 -5.43
N LEU A 133 15.84 -12.20 -5.93
CA LEU A 133 16.52 -13.09 -6.88
C LEU A 133 16.85 -12.36 -8.20
N MET A 134 15.97 -11.47 -8.66
CA MET A 134 16.20 -10.60 -9.81
C MET A 134 17.18 -9.44 -9.52
N GLY A 135 17.69 -9.32 -8.30
CA GLY A 135 18.66 -8.31 -7.89
C GLY A 135 18.06 -6.92 -7.61
N PHE A 136 16.74 -6.78 -7.53
CA PHE A 136 16.11 -5.45 -7.42
C PHE A 136 16.28 -4.79 -6.05
N HIS A 137 16.42 -5.61 -5.00
CA HIS A 137 16.63 -5.19 -3.61
C HIS A 137 17.98 -4.51 -3.35
N ASP A 138 19.04 -4.98 -4.00
CA ASP A 138 20.37 -4.40 -3.90
C ASP A 138 21.08 -4.59 -5.24
N ARG A 139 21.17 -3.49 -5.97
CA ARG A 139 21.72 -3.49 -7.33
C ARG A 139 23.23 -3.30 -7.37
N ARG A 140 23.86 -3.01 -6.22
CA ARG A 140 25.29 -2.70 -6.12
C ARG A 140 26.07 -3.84 -5.50
N ASN A 141 25.55 -4.45 -4.44
CA ASN A 141 26.30 -5.41 -3.64
C ASN A 141 25.79 -6.86 -3.78
N ALA A 142 24.52 -7.08 -4.19
CA ALA A 142 24.02 -8.43 -4.40
C ALA A 142 24.43 -9.00 -5.77
N ALA A 143 24.46 -10.34 -5.84
CA ALA A 143 24.72 -11.05 -7.10
C ALA A 143 23.64 -10.72 -8.14
N GLN A 144 24.07 -10.22 -9.30
CA GLN A 144 23.19 -9.90 -10.42
C GLN A 144 23.12 -11.11 -11.36
N LEU A 145 22.13 -11.99 -11.14
CA LEU A 145 21.99 -13.26 -11.86
C LEU A 145 21.34 -13.12 -13.25
N PHE A 146 20.74 -11.96 -13.54
CA PHE A 146 20.00 -11.69 -14.77
C PHE A 146 20.63 -10.54 -15.56
N LYS A 147 20.26 -10.44 -16.84
CA LYS A 147 20.72 -9.37 -17.73
C LYS A 147 20.27 -8.00 -17.19
N PRO A 148 21.15 -7.00 -17.13
CA PRO A 148 20.76 -5.66 -16.71
C PRO A 148 19.77 -5.04 -17.70
N SER A 149 18.94 -4.12 -17.19
CA SER A 149 18.03 -3.32 -17.98
C SER A 149 18.77 -2.54 -19.09
N GLU A 150 18.40 -2.77 -20.35
CA GLU A 150 19.04 -2.10 -21.50
C GLU A 150 18.49 -0.70 -21.78
N THR A 151 17.33 -0.36 -21.22
CA THR A 151 16.67 0.93 -21.43
C THR A 151 16.30 1.57 -20.11
N TRP A 152 16.26 2.90 -20.10
CA TRP A 152 15.79 3.66 -18.95
C TRP A 152 14.36 3.27 -18.55
N THR A 153 13.46 3.06 -19.52
CA THR A 153 12.06 2.68 -19.24
C THR A 153 11.95 1.31 -18.56
N LEU A 154 12.70 0.31 -19.04
CA LEU A 154 12.75 -1.01 -18.37
C LEU A 154 13.30 -0.86 -16.95
N ARG A 155 14.31 -0.01 -16.76
CA ARG A 155 14.89 0.24 -15.44
C ARG A 155 13.92 0.90 -14.46
N GLU A 156 13.17 1.88 -14.93
CA GLU A 156 12.11 2.51 -14.15
C GLU A 156 11.00 1.51 -13.81
N GLU A 157 10.65 0.62 -14.74
CA GLU A 157 9.64 -0.44 -14.49
C GLU A 157 10.08 -1.42 -13.40
N GLU A 158 11.34 -1.87 -13.42
CA GLU A 158 11.92 -2.70 -12.35
C GLU A 158 11.91 -1.98 -11.00
N ARG A 159 12.22 -0.68 -11.00
CA ARG A 159 12.21 0.15 -9.79
C ARG A 159 10.80 0.27 -9.22
N ARG A 160 9.81 0.60 -10.06
CA ARG A 160 8.40 0.72 -9.63
C ARG A 160 7.85 -0.62 -9.14
N THR A 161 8.20 -1.71 -9.81
CA THR A 161 7.85 -3.08 -9.41
C THR A 161 8.42 -3.42 -8.03
N TRP A 162 9.68 -3.10 -7.77
CA TRP A 162 10.29 -3.31 -6.45
C TRP A 162 9.63 -2.47 -5.35
N TRP A 163 9.36 -1.19 -5.63
CA TRP A 163 8.69 -0.32 -4.68
C TRP A 163 7.27 -0.77 -4.35
N ALA A 164 6.51 -1.31 -5.31
CA ALA A 164 5.21 -1.88 -5.02
C ALA A 164 5.28 -3.08 -4.06
N ILE A 165 6.35 -3.89 -4.16
CA ILE A 165 6.59 -4.97 -3.20
C ILE A 165 6.82 -4.40 -1.80
N VAL A 166 7.68 -3.39 -1.67
CA VAL A 166 7.94 -2.73 -0.38
C VAL A 166 6.65 -2.16 0.21
N ILE A 167 5.85 -1.44 -0.59
CA ILE A 167 4.57 -0.85 -0.18
C ILE A 167 3.62 -1.90 0.37
N LEU A 168 3.36 -2.97 -0.40
CA LEU A 168 2.42 -4.01 -0.02
C LEU A 168 2.92 -4.84 1.17
N ASP A 169 4.23 -5.13 1.24
CA ASP A 169 4.84 -5.83 2.37
C ASP A 169 4.67 -5.02 3.65
N ARG A 170 4.93 -3.70 3.64
CA ARG A 170 4.66 -2.87 4.84
C ARG A 170 3.18 -2.80 5.17
N TYR A 171 2.30 -2.70 4.16
CA TYR A 171 0.86 -2.61 4.36
C TYR A 171 0.28 -3.83 5.07
N VAL A 172 0.64 -5.05 4.64
CA VAL A 172 0.09 -6.28 5.26
C VAL A 172 0.57 -6.51 6.71
N HIS A 173 1.62 -5.81 7.14
CA HIS A 173 2.16 -5.89 8.50
C HIS A 173 1.59 -4.81 9.44
N ILE A 174 0.71 -3.92 8.95
CA ILE A 174 0.14 -2.87 9.80
C ILE A 174 -0.64 -3.48 10.98
N GLY A 175 -1.52 -4.46 10.70
CA GLY A 175 -2.38 -5.10 11.69
C GLY A 175 -1.79 -6.34 12.39
N THR A 176 -0.51 -6.65 12.22
CA THR A 176 0.13 -7.86 12.78
C THR A 176 1.51 -7.50 13.33
N SER A 177 1.84 -7.97 14.53
CA SER A 177 3.13 -7.71 15.20
C SER A 177 3.99 -8.96 15.34
N GLY A 178 5.30 -8.77 15.52
CA GLY A 178 6.26 -9.84 15.79
C GLY A 178 6.60 -10.74 14.60
N VAL A 179 6.24 -10.34 13.37
CA VAL A 179 6.54 -11.07 12.13
C VAL A 179 7.49 -10.23 11.26
N PRO A 180 8.58 -10.83 10.72
CA PRO A 180 9.57 -10.06 9.97
C PRO A 180 9.06 -9.67 8.57
N LEU A 181 9.39 -8.45 8.17
CA LEU A 181 9.17 -7.91 6.83
C LEU A 181 9.89 -8.75 5.77
N ALA A 182 9.23 -9.04 4.65
CA ALA A 182 9.82 -9.87 3.59
C ALA A 182 10.78 -9.08 2.69
N ALA A 183 10.48 -7.82 2.40
CA ALA A 183 11.36 -6.93 1.66
C ALA A 183 12.30 -6.20 2.64
N PRO A 184 13.62 -6.15 2.41
CA PRO A 184 14.55 -5.42 3.26
C PRO A 184 14.23 -3.92 3.27
N ASP A 185 14.73 -3.21 4.27
CA ASP A 185 14.63 -1.75 4.28
C ASP A 185 15.45 -1.12 3.16
N PRO A 186 14.93 -0.08 2.49
CA PRO A 186 15.69 0.67 1.51
C PRO A 186 17.00 1.25 2.07
N GLY A 187 18.06 1.18 1.28
CA GLY A 187 19.38 1.71 1.61
C GLY A 187 19.60 3.15 1.13
N HIS A 188 20.66 3.80 1.63
CA HIS A 188 20.96 5.22 1.37
C HIS A 188 21.12 5.58 -0.12
N GLY A 189 21.43 4.59 -0.97
CA GLY A 189 21.58 4.77 -2.41
C GLY A 189 20.31 4.53 -3.23
N ASP A 190 19.18 4.20 -2.59
CA ASP A 190 17.94 3.88 -3.27
C ASP A 190 17.25 5.13 -3.80
N LEU A 191 16.70 4.97 -5.00
CA LEU A 191 16.05 6.03 -5.76
C LEU A 191 14.54 5.83 -5.75
N LEU A 192 13.83 6.94 -5.61
CA LEU A 192 12.40 7.03 -5.82
C LEU A 192 12.06 6.91 -7.32
N PRO A 193 10.86 6.40 -7.65
CA PRO A 193 10.30 6.49 -9.00
C PRO A 193 10.31 7.91 -9.57
N CYS A 194 10.34 8.04 -10.89
CA CYS A 194 10.21 9.34 -11.56
C CYS A 194 8.78 9.90 -11.41
N SER A 195 8.52 11.09 -11.94
CA SER A 195 7.15 11.63 -11.98
C SER A 195 6.19 10.68 -12.72
N ASP A 196 4.94 10.64 -12.25
CA ASP A 196 3.92 9.75 -12.81
C ASP A 196 3.46 10.22 -14.20
N GLN A 197 3.51 11.52 -14.48
CA GLN A 197 3.26 12.07 -15.80
C GLN A 197 4.28 11.55 -16.84
N ASN A 198 5.58 11.73 -16.58
CA ASN A 198 6.63 11.24 -17.49
C ASN A 198 6.51 9.72 -17.69
N TRP A 199 6.17 8.99 -16.62
CA TRP A 199 5.96 7.55 -16.70
C TRP A 199 4.75 7.15 -17.57
N ALA A 200 3.64 7.86 -17.43
CA ALA A 200 2.42 7.62 -18.19
C ALA A 200 2.58 7.95 -19.68
N GLU A 201 3.31 9.01 -20.00
CA GLU A 201 3.63 9.44 -21.38
C GLU A 201 4.72 8.54 -22.02
N GLY A 202 5.48 7.81 -21.20
CA GLY A 202 6.56 6.93 -21.64
C GLY A 202 7.87 7.66 -21.93
N ASP A 203 8.04 8.82 -21.33
CA ASP A 203 9.20 9.70 -21.44
C ASP A 203 10.26 9.39 -20.36
N VAL A 204 11.47 9.89 -20.60
CA VAL A 204 12.61 9.74 -19.68
C VAL A 204 12.53 10.82 -18.61
N GLY A 205 12.39 10.41 -17.34
CA GLY A 205 12.33 11.31 -16.19
C GLY A 205 13.59 11.29 -15.31
N SER A 206 13.64 12.22 -14.35
CA SER A 206 14.59 12.22 -13.25
C SER A 206 14.09 11.34 -12.10
N ASN A 207 15.03 10.73 -11.36
CA ASN A 207 14.74 10.01 -10.12
C ASN A 207 15.41 10.74 -8.95
N HIS A 208 14.68 10.93 -7.86
CA HIS A 208 15.20 11.55 -6.63
C HIS A 208 15.71 10.48 -5.65
N PRO A 209 16.72 10.78 -4.81
CA PRO A 209 17.12 9.87 -3.74
C PRO A 209 16.00 9.76 -2.69
N LEU A 210 15.82 8.58 -2.10
CA LEU A 210 14.88 8.39 -0.99
C LEU A 210 15.28 9.21 0.24
N PHE A 211 16.58 9.21 0.54
CA PHE A 211 17.16 9.94 1.65
C PHE A 211 17.62 11.31 1.17
N SER A 212 16.78 12.32 1.37
CA SER A 212 17.11 13.74 1.14
C SER A 212 17.09 14.48 2.47
N SER A 213 17.97 15.47 2.64
CA SER A 213 18.02 16.33 3.83
C SER A 213 16.79 17.25 3.96
N SER A 214 16.01 17.39 2.89
CA SER A 214 14.74 18.11 2.85
C SER A 214 13.80 17.44 1.86
N PHE A 215 12.51 17.39 2.16
CA PHE A 215 11.49 17.15 1.13
C PHE A 215 11.60 18.32 0.15
N SER A 216 12.06 18.06 -1.07
CA SER A 216 12.25 19.09 -2.11
C SER A 216 10.90 19.73 -2.47
N SER A 217 10.94 20.91 -3.11
CA SER A 217 9.75 21.69 -3.48
C SER A 217 8.61 20.82 -4.05
N ILE A 218 7.39 21.16 -3.62
CA ILE A 218 6.05 20.61 -3.91
C ILE A 218 5.82 19.97 -5.30
N LEU A 219 6.60 20.35 -6.32
CA LEU A 219 6.36 20.02 -7.73
C LEU A 219 7.22 18.86 -8.30
N ASP A 220 8.26 18.38 -7.60
CA ASP A 220 9.23 17.43 -8.20
C ASP A 220 8.98 15.95 -7.88
N VAL A 221 8.20 15.62 -6.84
CA VAL A 221 8.01 14.23 -6.38
C VAL A 221 6.62 13.69 -6.75
N GLY A 222 6.59 12.70 -7.65
CA GLY A 222 5.34 12.06 -8.10
C GLY A 222 4.54 11.38 -6.99
N HIS A 223 3.26 11.08 -7.25
CA HIS A 223 2.36 10.46 -6.28
C HIS A 223 2.84 9.07 -5.86
N PHE A 224 3.27 8.25 -6.81
CA PHE A 224 3.81 6.93 -6.48
C PHE A 224 5.11 7.02 -5.68
N ALA A 225 5.99 7.96 -6.00
CA ALA A 225 7.20 8.23 -5.21
C ALA A 225 6.87 8.65 -3.77
N SER A 226 5.78 9.39 -3.58
CA SER A 226 5.29 9.78 -2.24
C SER A 226 4.79 8.57 -1.46
N THR A 227 4.09 7.64 -2.12
CA THR A 227 3.69 6.36 -1.52
C THR A 227 4.91 5.52 -1.12
N CYS A 228 5.98 5.56 -1.91
CA CYS A 228 7.25 4.91 -1.58
C CYS A 228 7.88 5.50 -0.31
N GLN A 229 7.89 6.83 -0.17
CA GLN A 229 8.38 7.52 1.03
C GLN A 229 7.54 7.19 2.26
N ALA A 230 6.22 7.26 2.15
CA ALA A 230 5.31 6.91 3.24
C ALA A 230 5.49 5.46 3.67
N SER A 231 5.62 4.53 2.72
CA SER A 231 5.91 3.13 3.00
C SER A 231 7.27 2.93 3.68
N HIS A 232 8.31 3.67 3.28
CA HIS A 232 9.61 3.60 3.94
C HIS A 232 9.52 4.01 5.42
N ILE A 233 8.88 5.16 5.72
CA ILE A 233 8.71 5.62 7.10
C ILE A 233 7.81 4.66 7.88
N LEU A 234 6.76 4.12 7.26
CA LEU A 234 5.94 3.07 7.87
C LEU A 234 6.78 1.84 8.23
N GLY A 235 7.67 1.37 7.35
CA GLY A 235 8.60 0.28 7.64
C GLY A 235 9.47 0.56 8.88
N ARG A 236 9.95 1.81 9.02
CA ARG A 236 10.70 2.25 10.21
C ARG A 236 9.86 2.17 11.50
N VAL A 237 8.58 2.53 11.44
CA VAL A 237 7.64 2.41 12.56
C VAL A 237 7.37 0.95 12.92
N LEU A 238 7.14 0.10 11.92
CA LEU A 238 6.91 -1.34 12.13
C LEU A 238 8.12 -2.00 12.77
N ASN A 239 9.33 -1.68 12.30
CA ASN A 239 10.56 -2.16 12.93
C ASN A 239 10.72 -1.65 14.35
N HIS A 240 10.40 -0.39 14.64
CA HIS A 240 10.43 0.16 16.00
C HIS A 240 9.43 -0.53 16.95
N ARG A 241 8.22 -0.83 16.47
CA ARG A 241 7.19 -1.61 17.19
C ARG A 241 7.72 -3.01 17.53
N ASP A 242 8.27 -3.69 16.54
CA ASP A 242 8.64 -5.10 16.63
C ASP A 242 10.09 -5.33 17.14
N ASP A 243 10.88 -4.27 17.34
CA ASP A 243 12.25 -4.34 17.85
C ASP A 243 12.29 -4.98 19.23
N ALA A 244 12.69 -6.26 19.27
CA ALA A 244 12.90 -7.02 20.50
C ALA A 244 14.26 -6.73 21.16
N THR A 245 15.23 -6.24 20.38
CA THR A 245 16.62 -6.09 20.81
C THR A 245 16.84 -4.85 21.68
N ASN A 246 16.21 -3.73 21.31
CA ASN A 246 16.33 -2.47 22.05
C ASN A 246 15.15 -2.22 23.00
N ARG A 247 14.35 -3.24 23.34
CA ARG A 247 13.22 -3.10 24.29
C ARG A 247 13.68 -2.59 25.66
N LEU A 248 14.91 -2.92 26.05
CA LEU A 248 15.46 -2.63 27.37
C LEU A 248 16.14 -1.25 27.46
N ASP A 249 16.49 -0.62 26.33
CA ASP A 249 17.08 0.73 26.31
C ASP A 249 15.98 1.79 26.12
N ARG A 250 15.31 2.13 27.22
CA ARG A 250 14.16 3.05 27.23
C ARG A 250 14.51 4.45 26.70
N PRO A 251 15.61 5.12 27.12
CA PRO A 251 15.98 6.44 26.59
C PRO A 251 16.20 6.44 25.07
N PHE A 252 16.88 5.41 24.55
CA PHE A 252 17.08 5.26 23.11
C PHE A 252 15.76 5.07 22.37
N ARG A 253 14.87 4.21 22.91
CA ARG A 253 13.55 3.95 22.32
C ARG A 253 12.69 5.20 22.26
N LEU A 254 12.63 6.00 23.33
CA LEU A 254 11.88 7.26 23.37
C LEU A 254 12.45 8.29 22.39
N SER A 255 13.79 8.41 22.33
CA SER A 255 14.46 9.29 21.36
C SER A 255 14.13 8.89 19.92
N GLN A 256 14.14 7.59 19.63
CA GLN A 256 13.77 7.04 18.32
C GLN A 256 12.29 7.30 18.00
N ALA A 257 11.39 7.13 18.98
CA ALA A 257 9.97 7.41 18.82
C ALA A 257 9.71 8.89 18.48
N MET A 258 10.39 9.81 19.16
CA MET A 258 10.29 11.25 18.89
C MET A 258 10.78 11.60 17.47
N GLN A 259 11.89 10.99 17.02
CA GLN A 259 12.38 11.18 15.64
C GLN A 259 11.39 10.65 14.60
N LEU A 260 10.76 9.49 14.86
CA LEU A 260 9.73 8.94 13.98
C LEU A 260 8.49 9.83 13.94
N HIS A 261 8.05 10.34 15.09
CA HIS A 261 6.95 11.30 15.19
C HIS A 261 7.24 12.55 14.34
N GLN A 262 8.40 13.17 14.50
CA GLN A 262 8.79 14.35 13.73
C GLN A 262 8.83 14.07 12.23
N ALA A 263 9.38 12.93 11.81
CA ALA A 263 9.44 12.53 10.41
C ALA A 263 8.03 12.30 9.81
N LEU A 264 7.14 11.65 10.56
CA LEU A 264 5.75 11.43 10.16
C LEU A 264 4.96 12.73 10.05
N VAL A 265 5.08 13.65 11.01
CA VAL A 265 4.40 14.96 10.99
C VAL A 265 4.90 15.83 9.82
N ALA A 266 6.21 15.81 9.56
CA ALA A 266 6.79 16.52 8.42
C ALA A 266 6.28 15.97 7.09
N LEU A 267 6.28 14.64 6.92
CA LEU A 267 5.76 13.98 5.73
C LEU A 267 4.25 14.26 5.55
N ASP A 268 3.48 14.14 6.61
CA ASP A 268 2.03 14.39 6.62
C ASP A 268 1.71 15.85 6.24
N SER A 269 2.46 16.82 6.75
CA SER A 269 2.32 18.23 6.39
C SER A 269 2.58 18.48 4.90
N ASP A 270 3.66 17.91 4.36
CA ASP A 270 4.00 17.97 2.93
C ASP A 270 2.92 17.30 2.05
N LEU A 271 2.49 16.09 2.42
CA LEU A 271 1.43 15.38 1.71
C LEU A 271 0.11 16.16 1.72
N SER A 272 -0.23 16.83 2.83
CA SER A 272 -1.46 17.61 2.88
C SER A 272 -1.47 18.79 1.92
N GLN A 273 -0.35 19.52 1.84
CA GLN A 273 -0.23 20.64 0.90
C GLN A 273 -0.38 20.18 -0.55
N ARG A 274 0.06 18.96 -0.86
CA ARG A 274 0.01 18.38 -2.21
C ARG A 274 -1.34 17.75 -2.54
N CYS A 275 -1.94 17.00 -1.62
CA CYS A 275 -3.18 16.28 -1.85
C CYS A 275 -4.45 17.15 -1.76
N PHE A 276 -4.40 18.25 -1.00
CA PHE A 276 -5.60 19.01 -0.62
C PHE A 276 -5.51 20.52 -0.90
N SER A 277 -4.55 20.97 -1.70
CA SER A 277 -4.52 22.37 -2.14
C SER A 277 -5.66 22.67 -3.12
N SER A 278 -6.22 23.88 -3.00
CA SER A 278 -7.39 24.34 -3.76
C SER A 278 -7.22 24.27 -5.28
N ASP A 279 -5.98 24.38 -5.77
CA ASP A 279 -5.67 24.38 -7.20
C ASP A 279 -5.81 22.97 -7.82
N PHE A 280 -5.56 21.90 -7.03
CA PHE A 280 -5.69 20.51 -7.48
C PHE A 280 -7.14 20.01 -7.49
N LEU A 281 -7.98 20.53 -6.60
CA LEU A 281 -9.41 20.18 -6.56
C LEU A 281 -10.21 20.78 -7.74
N GLN A 282 -9.64 21.74 -8.48
CA GLN A 282 -10.27 22.39 -9.63
C GLN A 282 -9.81 21.83 -11.00
N LEU A 283 -8.68 21.12 -11.03
CA LEU A 283 -8.16 20.53 -12.26
C LEU A 283 -8.73 19.12 -12.43
N ASN A 284 -9.62 18.95 -13.41
CA ASN A 284 -10.19 17.68 -13.89
C ASN A 284 -9.14 16.74 -14.55
N ASN A 285 -7.90 16.73 -14.08
CA ASN A 285 -6.86 15.88 -14.65
C ASN A 285 -6.85 14.53 -13.93
N ASP A 286 -6.68 13.47 -14.73
CA ASP A 286 -6.52 12.04 -14.41
C ASP A 286 -5.47 11.70 -13.31
N ASP A 287 -4.89 12.70 -12.66
CA ASP A 287 -3.94 12.56 -11.58
C ASP A 287 -4.66 12.22 -10.27
N SER A 288 -4.69 10.93 -9.94
CA SER A 288 -5.08 10.48 -8.60
C SER A 288 -4.06 11.03 -7.59
N PRO A 289 -4.47 11.90 -6.64
CA PRO A 289 -3.56 12.48 -5.66
C PRO A 289 -3.03 11.39 -4.73
N ALA A 290 -1.95 11.68 -4.01
CA ALA A 290 -1.21 10.72 -3.18
C ALA A 290 -1.96 10.29 -1.89
N PHE A 291 -3.26 9.98 -1.97
CA PHE A 291 -4.09 9.53 -0.86
C PHE A 291 -3.59 8.25 -0.21
N VAL A 292 -3.04 7.33 -0.99
CA VAL A 292 -2.44 6.11 -0.44
C VAL A 292 -1.24 6.47 0.44
N ALA A 293 -0.39 7.39 0.00
CA ALA A 293 0.72 7.88 0.81
C ALA A 293 0.24 8.52 2.12
N PHE A 294 -0.82 9.34 2.04
CA PHE A 294 -1.43 10.00 3.19
C PHE A 294 -2.02 8.99 4.18
N ALA A 295 -2.76 7.99 3.69
CA ALA A 295 -3.32 6.91 4.49
C ALA A 295 -2.24 6.07 5.18
N LEU A 296 -1.17 5.68 4.46
CA LEU A 296 -0.03 4.97 5.04
C LEU A 296 0.68 5.80 6.11
N CYS A 297 0.83 7.11 5.89
CA CYS A 297 1.42 8.02 6.87
C CYS A 297 0.54 8.12 8.14
N CYS A 298 -0.79 8.25 7.97
CA CYS A 298 -1.73 8.24 9.10
C CYS A 298 -1.70 6.92 9.87
N SER A 299 -1.66 5.78 9.18
CA SER A 299 -1.48 4.47 9.83
C SER A 299 -0.17 4.39 10.60
N GLY A 300 0.94 4.88 10.03
CA GLY A 300 2.23 4.96 10.74
C GLY A 300 2.16 5.80 12.01
N ARG A 301 1.48 6.96 11.95
CA ARG A 301 1.21 7.82 13.12
C ARG A 301 0.41 7.08 14.19
N LEU A 302 -0.72 6.47 13.84
CA LEU A 302 -1.57 5.76 14.79
C LEU A 302 -0.87 4.54 15.42
N ILE A 303 -0.11 3.77 14.65
CA ILE A 303 0.70 2.66 15.20
C ILE A 303 1.70 3.18 16.23
N LEU A 304 2.47 4.21 15.88
CA LEU A 304 3.47 4.78 16.77
C LEU A 304 2.81 5.31 18.04
N TYR A 305 1.72 6.06 17.94
CA TYR A 305 1.08 6.67 19.09
C TYR A 305 0.42 5.63 20.01
N ASN A 306 -0.19 4.59 19.47
CA ASN A 306 -0.76 3.51 20.29
C ASN A 306 0.28 2.78 21.15
N MET A 307 1.53 2.72 20.72
CA MET A 307 2.61 2.16 21.55
C MET A 307 2.91 2.98 22.80
N TYR A 308 2.60 4.29 22.79
CA TYR A 308 2.99 5.25 23.83
C TYR A 308 1.79 5.95 24.48
N GLY A 309 0.56 5.70 24.04
CA GLY A 309 -0.66 6.31 24.61
C GLY A 309 -1.03 5.75 25.98
N CYS A 310 -0.72 4.48 26.26
CA CYS A 310 -1.07 3.82 27.52
C CYS A 310 -0.08 4.14 28.65
N ASN A 311 -0.64 4.30 29.86
CA ASN A 311 0.08 4.69 31.06
C ASN A 311 0.54 3.50 31.93
N GLU A 312 0.17 2.28 31.58
CA GLU A 312 0.49 1.10 32.40
C GLU A 312 1.92 0.62 32.13
N PRO A 313 2.66 0.22 33.19
CA PRO A 313 3.96 -0.39 33.00
C PRO A 313 3.80 -1.70 32.23
N ASP A 314 4.51 -1.84 31.11
CA ASP A 314 4.60 -3.12 30.39
C ASP A 314 5.02 -4.20 31.40
N GLU A 315 4.18 -5.21 31.63
CA GLU A 315 4.42 -6.27 32.63
C GLU A 315 5.78 -6.95 32.42
N ASN A 316 6.32 -6.87 31.19
CA ASN A 316 7.61 -7.42 30.79
C ASN A 316 8.82 -6.49 31.08
N LEU A 317 8.61 -5.20 31.36
CA LEU A 317 9.66 -4.18 31.58
C LEU A 317 9.87 -3.86 33.07
N GLY A 318 9.77 -4.88 33.92
CA GLY A 318 9.85 -4.78 35.38
C GLY A 318 10.75 -3.64 35.89
N GLN A 319 10.19 -2.81 36.77
CA GLN A 319 10.89 -1.82 37.60
C GLN A 319 11.84 -0.83 36.89
N GLN A 320 11.69 -0.56 35.59
CA GLN A 320 12.37 0.62 35.01
C GLN A 320 11.74 1.90 35.60
N SER A 321 12.58 2.78 36.17
CA SER A 321 12.13 4.09 36.66
C SER A 321 11.61 4.91 35.50
N ARG A 322 10.38 5.46 35.63
CA ARG A 322 9.80 6.34 34.63
C ARG A 322 10.69 7.56 34.40
N LEU A 323 10.88 7.91 33.15
CA LEU A 323 11.63 9.07 32.71
C LEU A 323 10.66 10.22 32.41
N PRO A 324 11.05 11.50 32.58
CA PRO A 324 10.25 12.64 32.12
C PRO A 324 9.83 12.53 30.65
N GLU A 325 10.71 11.96 29.82
CA GLU A 325 10.52 11.70 28.40
C GLU A 325 9.37 10.69 28.13
N ASP A 326 9.03 9.82 29.08
CA ASP A 326 7.86 8.93 28.96
C ASP A 326 6.56 9.75 28.96
N THR A 327 6.46 10.74 29.86
CA THR A 327 5.29 11.62 29.94
C THR A 327 5.19 12.53 28.73
N GLU A 328 6.32 13.04 28.25
CA GLU A 328 6.38 13.83 27.01
C GLU A 328 5.89 13.02 25.80
N MET A 329 6.44 11.81 25.59
CA MET A 329 6.05 10.96 24.47
C MET A 329 4.58 10.53 24.56
N GLN A 330 4.08 10.30 25.78
CA GLN A 330 2.66 9.99 25.97
C GLN A 330 1.77 11.18 25.58
N GLN A 331 2.13 12.40 25.99
CA GLN A 331 1.38 13.60 25.61
C GLN A 331 1.34 13.74 24.09
N VAL A 332 2.50 13.61 23.43
CA VAL A 332 2.62 13.62 21.97
C VAL A 332 1.74 12.55 21.32
N ALA A 333 1.70 11.34 21.89
CA ALA A 333 0.88 10.24 21.38
C ALA A 333 -0.63 10.56 21.48
N LEU A 334 -1.11 10.99 22.65
CA LEU A 334 -2.53 11.30 22.85
C LEU A 334 -3.01 12.47 22.00
N ASP A 335 -2.22 13.55 21.94
CA ASP A 335 -2.51 14.70 21.09
C ASP A 335 -2.46 14.30 19.61
N GLY A 336 -1.48 13.46 19.25
CA GLY A 336 -1.31 12.94 17.90
C GLY A 336 -2.45 12.04 17.42
N ILE A 337 -3.00 11.16 18.26
CA ILE A 337 -4.17 10.34 17.90
C ILE A 337 -5.37 11.24 17.64
N ARG A 338 -5.65 12.18 18.56
CA ARG A 338 -6.75 13.15 18.38
C ARG A 338 -6.59 13.95 17.09
N GLU A 339 -5.39 14.44 16.80
CA GLU A 339 -5.12 15.17 15.57
C GLU A 339 -5.42 14.33 14.32
N VAL A 340 -4.98 13.06 14.31
CA VAL A 340 -5.20 12.15 13.18
C VAL A 340 -6.69 11.88 12.97
N ILE A 341 -7.42 11.53 14.03
CA ILE A 341 -8.84 11.15 13.91
C ILE A 341 -9.78 12.34 13.70
N LEU A 342 -9.44 13.55 14.16
CA LEU A 342 -10.33 14.71 14.03
C LEU A 342 -10.04 15.52 12.76
N PHE A 343 -8.77 15.65 12.39
CA PHE A 343 -8.38 16.56 11.30
C PHE A 343 -7.84 15.82 10.08
N ARG A 344 -6.90 14.88 10.27
CA ARG A 344 -6.17 14.28 9.13
C ARG A 344 -7.05 13.30 8.35
N MET A 345 -7.61 12.31 9.03
CA MET A 345 -8.49 11.33 8.41
C MET A 345 -9.82 11.95 7.96
N SER A 346 -10.29 12.99 8.65
CA SER A 346 -11.43 13.81 8.23
C SER A 346 -11.20 14.43 6.86
N LEU A 347 -10.04 15.07 6.67
CA LEU A 347 -9.65 15.69 5.40
C LEU A 347 -9.57 14.67 4.26
N LEU A 348 -8.99 13.49 4.53
CA LEU A 348 -8.95 12.39 3.56
C LEU A 348 -10.37 11.96 3.16
N SER A 349 -11.23 11.67 4.14
CA SER A 349 -12.62 11.26 3.91
C SER A 349 -13.41 12.30 3.12
N GLN A 350 -13.43 13.56 3.54
CA GLN A 350 -14.17 14.61 2.83
C GLN A 350 -13.76 14.72 1.35
N THR A 351 -12.47 14.54 1.07
CA THR A 351 -11.94 14.60 -0.30
C THR A 351 -12.33 13.36 -1.11
N LEU A 352 -12.32 12.18 -0.50
CA LEU A 352 -12.76 10.93 -1.14
C LEU A 352 -14.26 10.93 -1.45
N MET A 353 -15.11 11.56 -0.63
CA MET A 353 -16.56 11.68 -0.91
C MET A 353 -16.87 12.42 -2.22
N MET A 354 -15.98 13.33 -2.65
CA MET A 354 -16.16 14.09 -3.88
C MET A 354 -15.76 13.29 -5.13
N ARG A 355 -15.21 12.09 -4.97
CA ARG A 355 -14.67 11.29 -6.08
C ARG A 355 -15.61 10.19 -6.53
N THR A 356 -15.47 9.81 -7.80
CA THR A 356 -16.23 8.74 -8.43
C THR A 356 -15.48 7.40 -8.47
N ASP A 357 -14.16 7.40 -8.25
CA ASP A 357 -13.35 6.19 -8.13
C ASP A 357 -13.35 5.68 -6.67
N LEU A 358 -13.67 4.40 -6.48
CA LEU A 358 -13.72 3.77 -5.15
C LEU A 358 -12.32 3.49 -4.54
N GLY A 359 -11.27 4.09 -5.10
CA GLY A 359 -9.93 4.17 -4.54
C GLY A 359 -9.14 2.87 -4.48
N SER A 360 -7.97 2.96 -3.85
CA SER A 360 -7.08 1.84 -3.55
C SER A 360 -7.54 1.10 -2.29
N PRO A 361 -7.43 -0.25 -2.23
CA PRO A 361 -7.74 -1.01 -1.02
C PRO A 361 -6.79 -0.68 0.14
N LEU A 362 -5.66 -0.02 -0.14
CA LEU A 362 -4.64 0.33 0.84
C LEU A 362 -5.05 1.48 1.77
N ILE A 363 -6.19 2.13 1.51
CA ILE A 363 -6.75 3.16 2.39
C ILE A 363 -7.61 2.52 3.50
N CYS A 364 -8.17 1.32 3.27
CA CYS A 364 -9.16 0.70 4.14
C CYS A 364 -8.68 0.55 5.59
N TYR A 365 -7.44 0.11 5.81
CA TYR A 365 -6.94 -0.05 7.18
C TYR A 365 -6.91 1.28 7.94
N SER A 366 -6.51 2.39 7.31
CA SER A 366 -6.45 3.69 7.97
C SER A 366 -7.82 4.18 8.43
N LEU A 367 -8.88 3.93 7.65
CA LEU A 367 -10.27 4.23 8.02
C LEU A 367 -10.76 3.35 9.16
N TYR A 368 -10.48 2.05 9.09
CA TYR A 368 -10.77 1.10 10.16
C TYR A 368 -10.11 1.52 11.47
N HIS A 369 -8.80 1.78 11.45
CA HIS A 369 -8.04 2.15 12.63
C HIS A 369 -8.56 3.45 13.22
N ALA A 370 -8.81 4.47 12.40
CA ALA A 370 -9.38 5.73 12.87
C ALA A 370 -10.77 5.55 13.51
N ALA A 371 -11.62 4.68 12.95
CA ALA A 371 -12.93 4.37 13.55
C ALA A 371 -12.80 3.65 14.90
N SER A 372 -11.88 2.69 15.03
CA SER A 372 -11.58 2.02 16.31
C SER A 372 -11.06 3.01 17.36
N GLU A 373 -10.18 3.94 16.99
CA GLU A 373 -9.69 5.00 17.89
C GLU A 373 -10.82 5.95 18.32
N CYS A 374 -11.70 6.37 17.38
CA CYS A 374 -12.88 7.16 17.73
C CYS A 374 -13.76 6.43 18.76
N ALA A 375 -14.00 5.13 18.57
CA ALA A 375 -14.80 4.34 19.49
C ALA A 375 -14.18 4.23 20.88
N TRP A 376 -12.85 4.12 20.96
CA TRP A 376 -12.14 4.18 22.24
C TRP A 376 -12.37 5.53 22.94
N PHE A 377 -12.20 6.65 22.24
CA PHE A 377 -12.45 7.98 22.81
C PHE A 377 -13.90 8.20 23.21
N ILE A 378 -14.87 7.67 22.48
CA ILE A 378 -16.30 7.79 22.81
C ILE A 378 -16.61 7.09 24.14
N LYS A 379 -15.94 5.98 24.45
CA LYS A 379 -16.11 5.27 25.73
C LYS A 379 -15.57 6.10 26.91
N GLU A 380 -14.48 6.83 26.70
CA GLU A 380 -13.87 7.70 27.73
C GLU A 380 -14.59 9.05 27.87
N ASN A 381 -14.97 9.66 26.76
CA ASN A 381 -15.63 10.96 26.71
C ASN A 381 -16.51 11.10 25.46
N GLN A 382 -17.83 10.96 25.64
CA GLN A 382 -18.79 11.10 24.56
C GLN A 382 -18.84 12.54 24.05
N THR A 383 -18.28 12.76 22.86
CA THR A 383 -18.33 14.05 22.15
C THR A 383 -18.99 13.84 20.80
N ASP A 384 -20.02 14.64 20.48
CA ASP A 384 -20.78 14.54 19.22
C ASP A 384 -19.89 14.64 17.97
N GLU A 385 -18.80 15.41 18.05
CA GLU A 385 -17.80 15.53 17.00
C GLU A 385 -17.13 14.19 16.67
N ILE A 386 -16.66 13.45 17.69
CA ILE A 386 -15.98 12.15 17.51
C ILE A 386 -16.96 11.10 16.98
N ILE A 387 -18.21 11.12 17.43
CA ILE A 387 -19.27 10.24 16.92
C ILE A 387 -19.51 10.50 15.43
N THR A 388 -19.56 11.78 15.02
CA THR A 388 -19.73 12.17 13.62
C THR A 388 -18.56 11.72 12.76
N MET A 389 -17.33 11.86 13.27
CA MET A 389 -16.13 11.37 12.58
C MET A 389 -16.14 9.86 12.39
N MET A 390 -16.47 9.11 13.44
CA MET A 390 -16.57 7.65 13.38
C MET A 390 -17.59 7.18 12.33
N LYS A 391 -18.78 7.81 12.30
CA LYS A 391 -19.83 7.52 11.30
C LYS A 391 -19.31 7.79 9.88
N THR A 392 -18.60 8.90 9.69
CA THR A 392 -17.99 9.24 8.40
C THR A 392 -17.02 8.14 7.94
N TYR A 393 -16.16 7.62 8.81
CA TYR A 393 -15.20 6.56 8.46
C TYR A 393 -15.88 5.24 8.11
N ILE A 394 -16.94 4.87 8.84
CA ILE A 394 -17.75 3.69 8.55
C ILE A 394 -18.44 3.81 7.19
N ASP A 395 -19.06 4.96 6.90
CA ASP A 395 -19.73 5.20 5.61
C ASP A 395 -18.76 5.08 4.43
N HIS A 396 -17.52 5.52 4.61
CA HIS A 396 -16.47 5.35 3.60
C HIS A 396 -16.09 3.89 3.39
N LEU A 397 -15.92 3.11 4.47
CA LEU A 397 -15.68 1.67 4.34
C LEU A 397 -16.84 0.98 3.60
N MET A 398 -18.10 1.36 3.88
CA MET A 398 -19.27 0.84 3.16
C MET A 398 -19.26 1.22 1.68
N ALA A 399 -18.77 2.42 1.33
CA ALA A 399 -18.59 2.81 -0.07
C ALA A 399 -17.51 1.95 -0.76
N ILE A 400 -16.35 1.79 -0.12
CA ILE A 400 -15.21 1.04 -0.66
C ILE A 400 -15.53 -0.46 -0.80
N GLU A 401 -16.37 -1.03 0.08
CA GLU A 401 -16.79 -2.45 0.02
C GLU A 401 -17.41 -2.83 -1.33
N LYS A 402 -18.05 -1.88 -2.02
CA LYS A 402 -18.61 -2.11 -3.37
C LYS A 402 -17.53 -2.51 -4.38
N ARG A 403 -16.27 -2.18 -4.10
CA ARG A 403 -15.12 -2.50 -4.94
C ARG A 403 -14.14 -3.48 -4.29
N TRP A 404 -13.86 -3.33 -3.00
CA TRP A 404 -12.84 -4.05 -2.27
C TRP A 404 -13.42 -4.69 -1.01
N LYS A 405 -13.58 -6.02 -1.02
CA LYS A 405 -14.25 -6.75 0.06
C LYS A 405 -13.46 -6.79 1.38
N VAL A 406 -12.19 -6.36 1.39
CA VAL A 406 -11.46 -6.12 2.64
C VAL A 406 -12.14 -5.06 3.53
N ALA A 407 -12.82 -4.07 2.93
CA ALA A 407 -13.57 -3.07 3.70
C ALA A 407 -14.74 -3.72 4.47
N ALA A 408 -15.41 -4.71 3.87
CA ALA A 408 -16.44 -5.50 4.55
C ALA A 408 -15.88 -6.26 5.78
N LEU A 409 -14.65 -6.76 5.68
CA LEU A 409 -14.00 -7.43 6.82
C LEU A 409 -13.73 -6.44 7.95
N TYR A 410 -13.23 -5.24 7.64
CA TYR A 410 -13.02 -4.22 8.66
C TYR A 410 -14.32 -3.74 9.31
N LEU A 411 -15.40 -3.59 8.54
CA LEU A 411 -16.73 -3.30 9.08
C LEU A 411 -17.18 -4.38 10.08
N ARG A 412 -17.00 -5.66 9.73
CA ARG A 412 -17.31 -6.78 10.65
C ARG A 412 -16.45 -6.77 11.90
N LEU A 413 -15.17 -6.39 11.80
CA LEU A 413 -14.30 -6.26 12.97
C LEU A 413 -14.79 -5.16 13.92
N LEU A 414 -15.19 -4.01 13.38
CA LEU A 414 -15.83 -2.94 14.17
C LEU A 414 -17.11 -3.43 14.86
N GLU A 415 -17.97 -4.16 14.15
CA GLU A 415 -19.19 -4.74 14.72
C GLU A 415 -18.89 -5.71 15.89
N LEU A 416 -17.87 -6.56 15.74
CA LEU A 416 -17.43 -7.48 16.81
C LEU A 416 -16.85 -6.75 18.02
N GLU A 417 -16.24 -5.58 17.82
CA GLU A 417 -15.77 -4.67 18.87
C GLU A 417 -16.93 -3.88 19.54
N GLY A 418 -18.17 -4.09 19.09
CA GLY A 418 -19.37 -3.38 19.55
C GLY A 418 -19.55 -1.99 18.93
N ILE A 419 -18.82 -1.68 17.87
CA ILE A 419 -18.79 -0.38 17.20
C ILE A 419 -19.75 -0.47 16.01
N THR A 420 -20.96 0.09 16.15
CA THR A 420 -21.91 0.19 15.04
C THR A 420 -22.51 1.59 14.94
N THR A 421 -22.96 1.98 13.76
CA THR A 421 -23.63 3.27 13.52
C THR A 421 -24.92 3.44 14.32
N ASN A 422 -25.52 2.32 14.76
CA ASN A 422 -26.77 2.27 15.54
C ASN A 422 -26.54 2.05 17.05
N ALA A 423 -25.31 1.78 17.50
CA ALA A 423 -25.00 1.48 18.91
C ALA A 423 -24.67 2.71 19.77
N LEU A 424 -24.78 3.92 19.22
CA LEU A 424 -24.49 5.18 19.90
C LEU A 424 -25.63 6.19 19.72
#